data_AF-A0A538MAH0-F1
#
_entry.id   AF-A0A538MAH0-F1
#
_cell.length_a   1.000
_cell.length_b   1.000
_cell.length_c   1.000
_cell.angle_alpha   90.00
_cell.angle_beta   90.00
_cell.angle_gamma   90.00
#
_symmetry.space_group_name_H-M   'P 1'
#
loop_
_entity.id
_entity.type
_entity.pdbx_description
1 polymer ?
#
loop_
_entity_poly.entity_id
_entity_poly.type
_entity_poly.pdbx_seq_one_letter_code
_entity_poly.pdbx_strand_id
1 'polypeptide(L)'
;MLADIWIVLIPVYILAGLVFLLLVLNLLARVKGGRYVRPLAQGLMKLPWIGKQMQKASRASLERQNPELASAVAKLERSGATRDPMRAQQALSRLSAAERQAYIEAAGQQGEAPEPLNRAQRRAAEKLKKQRR
;
A
#
# COMPACT_ATOMS: atom_id res chain seq x y z
N MET A 1 45.15 -13.26 21.20
CA MET A 1 45.54 -13.81 19.87
C MET A 1 44.44 -14.66 19.26
N LEU A 2 44.15 -15.90 19.71
CA LEU A 2 43.05 -16.71 19.10
C LEU A 2 41.64 -16.21 19.48
N ALA A 3 41.43 -15.72 20.71
CA ALA A 3 40.14 -15.18 21.14
C ALA A 3 39.71 -13.91 20.37
N ASP A 4 40.66 -13.08 19.94
CA ASP A 4 40.40 -11.85 19.17
C ASP A 4 39.87 -12.12 17.77
N ILE A 5 40.32 -13.20 17.12
CA ILE A 5 39.88 -13.58 15.78
C ILE A 5 38.36 -13.85 15.76
N TRP A 6 37.83 -14.48 16.81
CA TRP A 6 36.40 -14.72 16.95
C TRP A 6 35.59 -13.42 17.10
N ILE A 7 36.14 -12.42 17.79
CA ILE A 7 35.52 -11.10 17.97
C ILE A 7 35.48 -10.34 16.64
N VAL A 8 36.55 -10.40 15.85
CA VAL A 8 36.61 -9.77 14.51
C VAL A 8 35.66 -10.46 13.52
N LEU A 9 35.32 -11.74 13.72
CA LEU A 9 34.34 -12.46 12.90
C LEU A 9 32.87 -12.19 13.29
N ILE A 10 32.59 -11.50 14.40
CA ILE A 10 31.22 -11.17 14.83
C ILE A 10 30.39 -10.54 13.70
N PRO A 11 30.88 -9.53 12.94
CA PRO A 11 30.12 -8.95 11.83
C PRO A 11 29.81 -9.98 10.74
N VAL A 12 30.73 -10.91 10.47
CA VAL A 12 30.55 -11.97 9.47
C VAL A 12 29.47 -12.96 9.93
N TYR A 13 29.47 -13.34 11.20
CA TYR A 13 28.42 -14.20 11.76
C TYR A 13 27.05 -13.53 11.76
N ILE A 14 26.99 -12.23 12.06
CA ILE A 14 25.75 -11.44 11.97
C ILE A 14 25.24 -11.44 10.52
N LEU A 15 26.13 -11.17 9.56
CA LEU A 15 25.77 -11.16 8.14
C LEU A 15 25.29 -12.53 7.68
N ALA A 16 26.00 -13.60 8.05
CA ALA A 16 25.64 -14.97 7.73
C ALA A 16 24.28 -15.35 8.35
N GLY A 17 24.03 -14.95 9.60
CA GLY A 17 22.75 -15.13 10.27
C GLY A 17 21.61 -14.40 9.57
N LEU A 18 21.83 -13.15 9.10
CA LEU A 18 20.84 -12.40 8.33
C LEU A 18 20.53 -13.07 6.99
N VAL A 19 21.56 -13.50 6.25
CA VAL A 19 21.37 -14.23 4.98
C VAL A 19 20.62 -15.53 5.22
N PHE A 20 21.00 -16.29 6.25
CA PHE A 20 20.31 -17.53 6.61
C PHE A 20 18.84 -17.27 6.96
N LEU A 21 18.55 -16.24 7.75
CA LEU A 21 17.18 -15.82 8.07
C LEU A 21 16.38 -15.50 6.81
N LEU A 22 16.95 -14.75 5.87
CA LEU A 22 16.30 -14.43 4.60
C LEU A 22 16.01 -15.68 3.75
N LEU A 23 16.93 -16.65 3.71
CA LEU A 23 16.74 -17.92 3.02
C LEU A 23 15.60 -18.73 3.65
N VAL A 24 15.56 -18.81 4.99
CA VAL A 24 14.48 -19.48 5.72
C VAL A 24 13.14 -18.81 5.43
N LEU A 25 13.07 -17.48 5.48
CA LEU A 25 11.85 -16.73 5.16
C LEU A 25 11.40 -16.95 3.71
N ASN A 26 12.34 -16.98 2.76
CA ASN A 26 12.03 -17.26 1.36
C ASN A 26 11.44 -18.67 1.18
N LEU A 27 12.02 -19.66 1.85
CA LEU A 27 11.53 -21.03 1.82
C LEU A 27 10.13 -21.12 2.46
N LEU A 28 9.94 -20.49 3.63
CA LEU A 28 8.64 -20.41 4.30
C LEU A 28 7.58 -19.67 3.48
N ALA A 29 7.98 -18.70 2.65
CA ALA A 29 7.07 -17.97 1.76
C ALA A 29 6.52 -18.88 0.66
N ARG A 30 7.31 -19.84 0.16
CA ARG A 30 6.88 -20.81 -0.84
C ARG A 30 6.03 -21.94 -0.24
N VAL A 31 6.28 -22.31 1.01
CA VAL A 31 5.55 -23.39 1.68
C VAL A 31 4.14 -22.91 2.08
N LYS A 32 3.11 -23.67 1.65
CA LYS A 32 1.69 -23.41 1.96
C LYS A 32 1.25 -21.96 1.67
N GLY A 33 1.74 -21.37 0.58
CA GLY A 33 1.38 -20.00 0.16
C GLY A 33 1.78 -18.91 1.15
N GLY A 34 2.85 -19.12 1.93
CA GLY A 34 3.39 -18.11 2.85
C GLY A 34 2.58 -17.95 4.14
N ARG A 35 1.80 -18.97 4.54
CA ARG A 35 1.00 -18.95 5.77
C ARG A 35 1.80 -18.54 7.02
N TYR A 36 3.06 -18.95 7.11
CA TYR A 36 3.94 -18.64 8.24
C TYR A 36 4.67 -17.30 8.11
N VAL A 37 4.79 -16.77 6.89
CA VAL A 37 5.37 -15.44 6.65
C VAL A 37 4.36 -14.34 6.90
N ARG A 38 3.06 -14.60 6.66
CA ARG A 38 1.96 -13.68 6.94
C ARG A 38 1.99 -13.05 8.35
N PRO A 39 2.06 -13.80 9.46
CA PRO A 39 2.06 -13.20 10.80
C PRO A 39 3.34 -12.39 11.09
N LEU A 40 4.50 -12.80 10.55
CA LEU A 40 5.75 -12.06 10.67
C LEU A 40 5.68 -10.71 9.94
N ALA A 41 5.16 -10.72 8.70
CA ALA A 41 4.95 -9.50 7.93
C ALA A 41 3.93 -8.56 8.61
N GLN A 42 2.85 -9.12 9.17
CA GLN A 42 1.87 -8.35 9.96
C GLN A 42 2.50 -7.76 11.23
N GLY A 43 3.39 -8.49 11.90
CA GLY A 43 4.15 -7.97 13.03
C GLY A 43 5.07 -6.81 12.64
N LEU A 44 5.77 -6.94 11.52
CA LEU A 44 6.63 -5.88 10.99
C LEU A 44 5.84 -4.62 10.61
N MET A 45 4.64 -4.78 10.05
CA MET A 45 3.74 -3.67 9.70
C MET A 45 3.18 -2.92 10.93
N LYS A 46 3.21 -3.51 12.13
CA LYS A 46 2.82 -2.80 13.37
C LYS A 46 3.87 -1.78 13.84
N LEU A 47 5.10 -1.84 13.33
CA LEU A 47 6.12 -0.87 13.72
C LEU A 47 5.79 0.49 13.08
N PRO A 48 5.57 1.55 13.87
CA PRO A 48 5.12 2.85 13.37
C PRO A 48 6.12 3.53 12.43
N TRP A 49 7.40 3.13 12.47
CA TRP A 49 8.44 3.67 11.59
C TRP A 49 8.37 3.09 10.18
N ILE A 50 8.05 1.80 10.02
CA ILE A 50 7.90 1.18 8.69
C ILE A 50 6.73 1.81 7.93
N GLY A 51 5.59 2.01 8.60
CA GLY A 51 4.43 2.66 7.99
C GLY A 51 4.75 4.07 7.46
N LYS A 52 5.47 4.88 8.24
CA LYS A 52 5.89 6.23 7.83
C LYS A 52 6.83 6.21 6.63
N GLN A 53 7.80 5.27 6.59
CA GLN A 53 8.73 5.17 5.47
C GLN A 53 8.04 4.65 4.20
N MET A 54 7.13 3.68 4.32
CA MET A 54 6.31 3.21 3.20
C MET A 54 5.43 4.33 2.63
N GLN A 55 4.78 5.12 3.49
CA GLN A 55 3.99 6.27 3.03
C GLN A 55 4.84 7.28 2.27
N LYS A 56 6.06 7.56 2.76
CA LYS A 56 7.00 8.47 2.09
C LYS A 56 7.45 7.91 0.73
N ALA A 57 7.79 6.63 0.66
CA ALA A 57 8.18 5.95 -0.57
C ALA A 57 7.02 5.90 -1.59
N SER A 58 5.80 5.63 -1.11
CA SER A 58 4.59 5.61 -1.94
C SER A 58 4.31 6.98 -2.55
N ARG A 59 4.35 8.04 -1.74
CA ARG A 59 4.17 9.43 -2.22
C ARG A 59 5.23 9.82 -3.25
N ALA A 60 6.50 9.53 -2.97
CA ALA A 60 7.59 9.82 -3.90
C ALA A 60 7.48 9.04 -5.22
N SER A 61 6.94 7.83 -5.19
CA SER A 61 6.67 7.03 -6.39
C SER A 61 5.49 7.58 -7.19
N LEU A 62 4.41 7.97 -6.51
CA LEU A 62 3.23 8.55 -7.15
C LEU A 62 3.52 9.91 -7.79
N GLU A 63 4.27 10.78 -7.10
CA GLU A 63 4.69 12.08 -7.62
C GLU A 63 5.51 11.97 -8.92
N ARG A 64 6.34 10.93 -9.04
CA ARG A 64 7.12 10.66 -10.26
C ARG A 64 6.29 10.13 -11.42
N GLN A 65 5.24 9.37 -11.12
CA GLN A 65 4.41 8.71 -12.14
C GLN A 65 3.29 9.62 -12.63
N ASN A 66 2.60 10.30 -11.72
CA ASN A 66 1.50 11.19 -12.05
C ASN A 66 1.30 12.24 -10.94
N PRO A 67 1.69 13.52 -11.15
CA PRO A 67 1.58 14.56 -10.14
C PRO A 67 0.12 14.88 -9.76
N GLU A 68 -0.83 14.76 -10.70
CA GLU A 68 -2.27 14.97 -10.45
C GLU A 68 -2.86 13.86 -9.57
N LEU A 69 -2.37 12.62 -9.71
CA LEU A 69 -2.77 11.52 -8.84
C LEU A 69 -2.22 11.72 -7.42
N ALA A 70 -0.97 12.18 -7.30
CA ALA A 70 -0.34 12.44 -6.01
C ALA A 70 -1.08 13.54 -5.22
N SER A 71 -1.46 14.65 -5.89
CA SER A 71 -2.25 15.71 -5.27
C SER A 71 -3.65 15.24 -4.88
N ALA A 72 -4.31 14.44 -5.72
CA ALA A 72 -5.60 13.84 -5.43
C ALA A 72 -5.57 12.95 -4.18
N VAL A 73 -4.59 12.04 -4.10
CA VAL A 73 -4.39 11.14 -2.96
C VAL A 73 -4.07 11.94 -1.69
N ALA A 74 -3.20 12.95 -1.76
CA ALA A 74 -2.88 13.80 -0.60
C ALA A 74 -4.10 14.57 -0.08
N LYS A 75 -4.96 15.08 -0.98
CA LYS A 75 -6.22 15.76 -0.62
C LYS A 75 -7.21 14.79 0.03
N LEU A 76 -7.32 13.56 -0.49
CA LEU A 76 -8.16 12.51 0.07
C LEU A 76 -7.69 12.07 1.45
N GLU A 77 -6.39 11.80 1.63
CA GLU A 77 -5.80 11.44 2.92
C GLU A 77 -6.01 12.54 3.98
N ARG A 78 -5.76 13.81 3.63
CA ARG A 78 -5.96 14.95 4.55
C ARG A 78 -7.41 15.10 5.00
N SER A 79 -8.37 14.76 4.13
CA SER A 79 -9.80 14.82 4.43
C SER A 79 -10.32 13.64 5.27
N GLY A 80 -9.48 12.62 5.48
CA GLY A 80 -9.86 11.39 6.17
C GLY A 80 -10.72 10.46 5.32
N ALA A 81 -10.64 10.56 3.99
CA ALA A 81 -11.38 9.71 3.05
C ALA A 81 -11.17 8.21 3.28
N THR A 82 -10.00 7.81 3.79
CA THR A 82 -9.67 6.41 4.11
C THR A 82 -10.47 5.86 5.29
N ARG A 83 -10.97 6.73 6.19
CA ARG A 83 -11.60 6.32 7.46
C ARG A 83 -13.13 6.38 7.41
N ASP A 84 -13.69 7.23 6.55
CA ASP A 84 -15.13 7.42 6.41
C ASP A 84 -15.53 7.54 4.92
N PRO A 85 -16.38 6.63 4.41
CA PRO A 85 -16.83 6.65 3.02
C PRO A 85 -17.61 7.92 2.67
N MET A 86 -18.28 8.54 3.62
CA MET A 86 -19.04 9.77 3.40
C MET A 86 -18.10 10.96 3.19
N ARG A 87 -16.99 11.01 3.94
CA ARG A 87 -15.91 11.98 3.72
C ARG A 87 -15.15 11.75 2.43
N ALA A 88 -14.98 10.49 2.02
CA ALA A 88 -14.37 10.17 0.73
C ALA A 88 -15.17 10.78 -0.43
N GLN A 89 -16.49 10.65 -0.42
CA GLN A 89 -17.35 11.22 -1.46
C GLN A 89 -17.31 12.76 -1.46
N GLN A 90 -17.32 13.39 -0.28
CA GLN A 90 -17.17 14.84 -0.15
C GLN A 90 -15.80 15.35 -0.57
N ALA A 91 -14.75 14.55 -0.41
CA ALA A 91 -13.42 14.91 -0.83
C ALA A 91 -13.23 14.76 -2.34
N LEU A 92 -13.82 13.71 -2.94
CA LEU A 92 -13.86 13.52 -4.40
C LEU A 92 -14.57 14.66 -5.13
N SER A 93 -15.60 15.25 -4.52
CA SER A 93 -16.30 16.41 -5.10
C SER A 93 -15.46 17.70 -5.04
N ARG A 94 -14.48 17.78 -4.13
CA ARG A 94 -13.54 18.92 -3.99
C ARG A 94 -12.28 18.80 -4.87
N LEU A 95 -12.04 17.64 -5.48
CA LEU A 95 -10.93 17.45 -6.42
C LEU A 95 -11.18 18.18 -7.75
N SER A 96 -10.10 18.61 -8.41
CA SER A 96 -10.16 19.13 -9.78
C SER A 96 -10.61 18.05 -10.78
N ALA A 97 -11.02 18.43 -11.98
CA ALA A 97 -11.42 17.48 -13.01
C ALA A 97 -10.27 16.53 -13.41
N ALA A 98 -9.04 17.04 -13.50
CA ALA A 98 -7.84 16.27 -13.82
C ALA A 98 -7.47 15.31 -12.67
N GLU A 99 -7.48 15.79 -11.43
CA GLU A 99 -7.19 15.00 -10.22
C GLU A 99 -8.20 13.86 -10.03
N ARG A 100 -9.49 14.15 -10.25
CA ARG A 100 -10.56 13.16 -10.15
C ARG A 100 -10.40 12.07 -11.22
N GLN A 101 -10.08 12.45 -12.45
CA GLN A 101 -9.89 11.50 -13.54
C GLN A 101 -8.68 10.60 -13.28
N ALA A 102 -7.54 11.19 -12.87
CA ALA A 102 -6.33 10.45 -12.52
C ALA A 102 -6.60 9.45 -11.38
N TYR A 103 -7.35 9.85 -10.35
CA TYR A 103 -7.75 8.98 -9.25
C TYR A 103 -8.65 7.81 -9.70
N ILE A 104 -9.67 8.08 -10.53
CA ILE A 104 -10.58 7.05 -11.04
C ILE A 104 -9.83 6.06 -11.95
N GLU A 105 -8.93 6.57 -12.78
CA GLU A 105 -8.10 5.75 -13.66
C GLU A 105 -7.16 4.84 -12.85
N ALA A 106 -6.48 5.38 -11.83
CA ALA A 106 -5.61 4.62 -10.94
C ALA A 106 -6.39 3.58 -10.11
N ALA A 107 -7.54 3.95 -9.56
CA ALA A 107 -8.43 3.04 -8.83
C ALA A 107 -8.97 1.92 -9.74
N GLY A 108 -9.24 2.23 -11.01
CA GLY A 108 -9.63 1.25 -12.02
C GLY A 108 -8.51 0.26 -12.37
N GLN A 109 -7.26 0.72 -12.42
CA GLN A 109 -6.09 -0.13 -12.68
C GLN A 109 -5.69 -1.00 -11.48
N GLN A 110 -5.88 -0.51 -10.25
CA GLN A 110 -5.55 -1.26 -9.03
C GLN A 110 -6.64 -2.29 -8.65
N GLY A 111 -7.73 -2.39 -9.42
CA GLY A 111 -8.88 -3.23 -9.06
C GLY A 111 -9.62 -2.75 -7.81
N GLU A 112 -9.22 -1.61 -7.26
CA GLU A 112 -9.70 -0.99 -6.04
C GLU A 112 -10.72 0.10 -6.41
N ALA A 113 -11.63 -0.23 -7.34
CA ALA A 113 -12.76 0.63 -7.63
C ALA A 113 -13.60 0.74 -6.35
N PRO A 114 -13.80 1.95 -5.79
CA PRO A 114 -14.55 2.10 -4.56
C PRO A 114 -15.95 1.50 -4.76
N GLU A 115 -16.28 0.45 -4.01
CA GLU A 115 -17.59 -0.17 -4.12
C GLU A 115 -18.67 0.89 -3.85
N PRO A 116 -19.74 0.96 -4.66
CA PRO A 116 -20.84 1.87 -4.41
C PRO A 116 -21.54 1.47 -3.10
N LEU A 117 -21.23 2.20 -2.02
CA LEU A 117 -21.79 1.95 -0.68
C LEU A 117 -23.29 2.24 -0.62
N ASN A 118 -23.79 3.23 -1.37
CA ASN A 118 -25.19 3.63 -1.28
C ASN A 118 -26.08 2.90 -2.30
N ARG A 119 -27.27 2.47 -1.86
CA ARG A 119 -28.30 1.86 -2.73
C ARG A 119 -28.66 2.75 -3.93
N ALA A 120 -28.65 4.07 -3.74
CA ALA A 120 -28.83 5.05 -4.81
C ALA A 120 -27.67 5.05 -5.82
N GLN A 121 -26.42 4.93 -5.34
CA GLN A 121 -25.22 4.87 -6.19
C GLN A 121 -25.14 3.54 -6.95
N ARG A 122 -25.59 2.43 -6.34
CA ARG A 122 -25.73 1.13 -7.02
C ARG A 122 -26.71 1.23 -8.20
N ARG A 123 -27.88 1.84 -7.98
CA ARG A 123 -28.87 2.06 -9.06
C ARG A 123 -28.34 2.97 -10.17
N ALA A 124 -27.56 4.00 -9.84
CA ALA A 124 -26.97 4.88 -10.85
C ALA A 124 -25.89 4.17 -11.68
N ALA A 125 -25.02 3.39 -11.02
CA ALA A 125 -23.99 2.59 -11.68
C ALA A 125 -24.58 1.50 -12.59
N GLU A 126 -25.67 0.86 -12.18
CA GLU A 126 -26.41 -0.10 -13.00
C GLU A 126 -27.03 0.54 -14.24
N LYS A 127 -27.62 1.74 -14.11
CA LYS A 127 -28.15 2.51 -15.26
C LYS A 127 -27.06 2.83 -16.28
N LEU A 128 -25.88 3.28 -15.82
CA LEU A 128 -24.72 3.55 -16.67
C LEU A 128 -24.20 2.30 -17.37
N LYS A 129 -24.13 1.15 -16.68
CA LYS A 129 -23.75 -0.14 -17.28
C LYS A 129 -24.76 -0.58 -18.35
N LYS A 130 -26.06 -0.34 -18.14
CA LYS A 130 -27.12 -0.68 -19.10
C LYS A 130 -27.13 0.22 -20.34
N GLN A 131 -26.67 1.47 -20.23
CA GLN A 131 -26.50 2.37 -21.38
C GLN A 131 -25.24 2.08 -22.21
N ARG A 132 -24.21 1.47 -21.61
CA ARG A 132 -22.97 1.08 -22.30
C ARG A 132 -23.06 -0.26 -23.03
N ARG A 133 -24.12 -1.03 -22.79
CA ARG A 133 -24.44 -2.29 -23.49
C ARG A 133 -25.46 -1.99 -24.58
#